data_AF-A0AAN9BGQ3-F1
#
_entry.id   AF-A0AAN9BGQ3-F1
#
_cell.length_a   1.000
_cell.length_b   1.000
_cell.length_c   1.000
_cell.angle_alpha   90.00
_cell.angle_beta   90.00
_cell.angle_gamma   90.00
#
_symmetry.space_group_name_H-M   'P 1'
#
loop_
_entity.id
_entity.type
_entity.pdbx_description
1 polymer ?
#
loop_
_entity_poly.entity_id
_entity_poly.type
_entity_poly.pdbx_seq_one_letter_code
_entity_poly.pdbx_strand_id
1 'polypeptide(L)'
;MSEIPQEAVIFATLVGGAVVKMLFGAVTRKNRRRKMVKVGTVSELNCYPIKSCRGISVQEGMCTRLGLKVGKAADRHWMVVRSNGDFVTQRQFSRMALIQTAIEGNELIVDAPDMPTLKLPLNPITDRWHVMICRVWDLRTEGMDCGDDAAYWFSTFLKVEGVRMVYSAPDIDHRDLTKVPKPMGNFTVPGDQAAFSDFSAYFVLTEESLAALNENLAEKVTMERFRPNIVITGSPAAFDEDDWGEVEIEESAILRMLDRGSRCVITTINPDTGEKDPNSQPLETLKAMRCFPEYGSSPLFGVNATVETEGKVRVGDAVYAFMK
;
A
#
# COMPACT_ATOMS: atom_id res chain seq x y z
N MET A 1 -29.52 13.11 -52.70
CA MET A 1 -29.13 13.34 -51.30
C MET A 1 -28.64 12.02 -50.76
N SER A 2 -27.34 11.86 -50.54
CA SER A 2 -26.76 10.63 -49.99
C SER A 2 -27.08 10.57 -48.50
N GLU A 3 -27.87 9.59 -48.09
CA GLU A 3 -28.15 9.30 -46.68
C GLU A 3 -26.84 8.87 -46.00
N ILE A 4 -26.47 9.59 -44.94
CA ILE A 4 -25.33 9.24 -44.11
C ILE A 4 -25.71 7.96 -43.35
N PRO A 5 -24.91 6.87 -43.42
CA PRO A 5 -25.23 5.62 -42.73
C PRO A 5 -25.43 5.85 -41.23
N GLN A 6 -26.51 5.30 -40.67
CA GLN A 6 -26.89 5.46 -39.26
C GLN A 6 -25.77 5.03 -38.29
N GLU A 7 -24.93 4.07 -38.71
CA GLU A 7 -23.72 3.65 -38.00
C GLU A 7 -22.64 4.74 -37.92
N ALA A 8 -22.47 5.55 -38.96
CA ALA A 8 -21.52 6.67 -38.98
C ALA A 8 -21.93 7.79 -38.02
N VAL A 9 -23.25 8.02 -37.85
CA VAL A 9 -23.80 9.00 -36.90
C VAL A 9 -23.60 8.52 -35.45
N ILE A 10 -23.85 7.22 -35.17
CA ILE A 10 -23.63 6.64 -33.84
C ILE A 10 -22.13 6.66 -33.47
N PHE A 11 -21.25 6.31 -34.41
CA PHE A 11 -19.80 6.33 -34.20
C PHE A 11 -19.29 7.75 -33.95
N ALA A 12 -19.71 8.74 -34.75
CA ALA A 12 -19.35 10.14 -34.55
C ALA A 12 -19.84 10.70 -33.20
N THR A 13 -21.02 10.27 -32.73
CA THR A 13 -21.58 10.70 -31.44
C THR A 13 -20.83 10.08 -30.26
N LEU A 14 -20.46 8.79 -30.34
CA LEU A 14 -19.64 8.11 -29.33
C LEU A 14 -18.23 8.69 -29.24
N VAL A 15 -17.58 8.93 -30.39
CA VAL A 15 -16.26 9.56 -30.44
C VAL A 15 -16.32 10.99 -29.93
N GLY A 16 -17.32 11.78 -30.32
CA GLY A 16 -17.54 13.14 -29.81
C GLY A 16 -17.74 13.17 -28.29
N GLY A 17 -18.55 12.26 -27.74
CA GLY A 17 -18.77 12.14 -26.30
C GLY A 17 -17.51 11.73 -25.52
N ALA A 18 -16.70 10.82 -26.07
CA ALA A 18 -15.43 10.41 -25.47
C ALA A 18 -14.39 11.54 -25.48
N VAL A 19 -14.27 12.28 -26.59
CA VAL A 19 -13.37 13.44 -26.71
C VAL A 19 -13.79 14.57 -25.77
N VAL A 20 -15.09 14.87 -25.65
CA VAL A 20 -15.59 15.88 -24.71
C VAL A 20 -15.32 15.47 -23.26
N LYS A 21 -15.54 14.21 -22.88
CA LYS A 21 -15.18 13.71 -21.54
C LYS A 21 -13.68 13.80 -21.27
N MET A 22 -12.85 13.47 -22.26
CA MET A 22 -11.39 13.55 -22.15
C MET A 22 -10.92 15.01 -21.99
N LEU A 23 -11.44 15.93 -22.80
CA LEU A 23 -11.14 17.36 -22.70
C LEU A 23 -11.63 17.95 -21.38
N PHE A 24 -12.84 17.60 -20.95
CA PHE A 24 -13.38 18.03 -19.67
C PHE A 24 -12.53 17.51 -18.50
N GLY A 25 -12.15 16.22 -18.53
CA GLY A 25 -11.22 15.62 -17.56
C GLY A 25 -9.84 16.29 -17.54
N ALA A 26 -9.30 16.65 -18.71
CA ALA A 26 -8.03 17.36 -18.80
C ALA A 26 -8.14 18.79 -18.23
N VAL A 27 -9.25 19.48 -18.48
CA VAL A 27 -9.52 20.82 -17.94
C VAL A 27 -9.72 20.78 -16.43
N THR A 28 -10.51 19.85 -15.90
CA THR A 28 -10.72 19.70 -14.45
C THR A 28 -9.42 19.36 -13.73
N ARG A 29 -8.60 18.47 -14.29
CA ARG A 29 -7.29 18.13 -13.75
C ARG A 29 -6.32 19.32 -13.76
N LYS A 30 -6.28 20.08 -14.87
CA LYS A 30 -5.49 21.32 -14.95
C LYS A 30 -5.94 22.37 -13.94
N ASN A 31 -7.24 22.47 -13.68
CA ASN A 31 -7.79 23.37 -12.67
C ASN A 31 -7.50 22.91 -11.24
N ARG A 32 -7.50 21.58 -10.97
CA ARG A 32 -7.10 21.03 -9.66
C ARG A 32 -5.63 21.31 -9.36
N ARG A 33 -4.73 21.06 -10.31
CA ARG A 33 -3.30 21.38 -10.19
C ARG A 33 -3.06 22.85 -9.82
N ARG A 34 -3.80 23.78 -10.42
CA ARG A 34 -3.72 25.22 -10.10
C ARG A 34 -4.17 25.59 -8.68
N LYS A 35 -4.91 24.70 -8.00
CA LYS A 35 -5.42 24.90 -6.65
C LYS A 35 -4.62 24.12 -5.60
N MET A 36 -3.60 23.37 -6.01
CA MET A 36 -2.79 22.63 -5.05
C MET A 36 -1.95 23.59 -4.21
N VAL A 37 -1.91 23.34 -2.91
CA VAL A 37 -1.11 24.11 -1.95
C VAL A 37 0.02 23.23 -1.44
N LYS A 38 1.18 23.82 -1.20
CA LYS A 38 2.28 23.06 -0.58
C LYS A 38 1.86 22.67 0.84
N VAL A 39 1.90 21.38 1.13
CA VAL A 39 1.51 20.82 2.44
C VAL A 39 2.68 20.15 3.17
N GLY A 40 3.84 20.00 2.53
CA GLY A 40 4.98 19.43 3.22
C GLY A 40 6.11 19.02 2.29
N THR A 41 6.90 18.07 2.75
CA THR A 41 8.03 17.47 2.05
C THR A 41 8.12 16.00 2.42
N VAL A 42 8.49 15.13 1.47
CA VAL A 42 8.67 13.70 1.75
C VAL A 42 9.86 13.53 2.70
N SER A 43 9.64 12.99 3.89
CA SER A 43 10.71 12.73 4.87
C SER A 43 11.18 11.28 4.88
N GLU A 44 10.27 10.33 4.60
CA GLU A 44 10.63 8.92 4.47
C GLU A 44 9.89 8.25 3.31
N LEU A 45 10.58 7.33 2.65
CA LEU A 45 10.00 6.38 1.71
C LEU A 45 10.29 4.97 2.21
N ASN A 46 9.26 4.14 2.28
CA ASN A 46 9.35 2.78 2.78
C ASN A 46 8.68 1.80 1.82
N CYS A 47 9.40 0.74 1.45
CA CYS A 47 8.89 -0.38 0.67
C CYS A 47 8.85 -1.61 1.56
N TYR A 48 7.76 -2.38 1.53
CA TYR A 48 7.63 -3.62 2.29
C TYR A 48 7.44 -4.78 1.31
N PRO A 49 8.52 -5.35 0.76
CA PRO A 49 8.44 -6.35 -0.31
C PRO A 49 7.53 -7.53 0.06
N ILE A 50 7.62 -7.99 1.32
CA ILE A 50 6.83 -9.09 1.85
C ILE A 50 5.74 -8.55 2.77
N LYS A 51 4.49 -8.95 2.52
CA LYS A 51 3.36 -8.64 3.40
C LYS A 51 3.69 -9.06 4.83
N SER A 52 3.44 -8.16 5.79
CA SER A 52 3.63 -8.39 7.23
C SER A 52 5.08 -8.49 7.75
N CYS A 53 6.10 -8.37 6.89
CA CYS A 53 7.52 -8.34 7.32
C CYS A 53 8.04 -6.89 7.44
N ARG A 54 9.29 -6.69 7.89
CA ARG A 54 9.90 -5.34 7.96
C ARG A 54 10.07 -4.72 6.57
N GLY A 55 10.00 -3.41 6.54
CA GLY A 55 10.21 -2.62 5.34
C GLY A 55 11.68 -2.27 5.13
N ILE A 56 11.95 -1.74 3.95
CA ILE A 56 13.22 -1.16 3.53
C ILE A 56 12.99 0.34 3.41
N SER A 57 13.72 1.12 4.20
CA SER A 57 13.76 2.56 4.04
C SER A 57 14.66 2.92 2.85
N VAL A 58 14.18 3.80 1.98
CA VAL A 58 14.84 4.13 0.71
C VAL A 58 14.88 5.63 0.48
N GLN A 59 15.85 6.09 -0.30
CA GLN A 59 15.97 7.51 -0.65
C GLN A 59 15.14 7.89 -1.88
N GLU A 60 14.83 6.92 -2.74
CA GLU A 60 14.03 7.14 -3.93
C GLU A 60 13.30 5.86 -4.36
N GLY A 61 12.21 6.02 -5.11
CA GLY A 61 11.46 4.92 -5.70
C GLY A 61 10.56 5.39 -6.84
N MET A 62 10.00 4.43 -7.57
CA MET A 62 8.99 4.70 -8.60
C MET A 62 7.60 4.40 -8.02
N CYS A 63 6.74 5.41 -7.97
CA CYS A 63 5.32 5.18 -7.70
C CYS A 63 4.69 4.49 -8.92
N THR A 64 4.30 3.22 -8.80
CA THR A 64 3.56 2.45 -9.81
C THR A 64 2.14 2.15 -9.36
N ARG A 65 1.27 1.67 -10.27
CA ARG A 65 -0.10 1.26 -9.95
C ARG A 65 -0.22 0.18 -8.87
N LEU A 66 0.80 -0.66 -8.71
CA LEU A 66 0.79 -1.75 -7.74
C LEU A 66 1.57 -1.44 -6.45
N GLY A 67 2.07 -0.20 -6.31
CA GLY A 67 2.78 0.27 -5.12
C GLY A 67 4.18 0.82 -5.44
N LEU A 68 4.87 1.23 -4.38
CA LEU A 68 6.22 1.78 -4.47
C LEU A 68 7.20 0.71 -4.95
N LYS A 69 7.85 0.97 -6.09
CA LYS A 69 8.87 0.11 -6.69
C LYS A 69 10.27 0.64 -6.39
N VAL A 70 11.13 -0.22 -5.85
CA VAL A 70 12.53 0.06 -5.51
C VAL A 70 13.40 -0.93 -6.27
N GLY A 71 14.17 -0.42 -7.24
CA GLY A 71 14.88 -1.28 -8.19
C GLY A 71 13.89 -2.21 -8.91
N LYS A 72 14.00 -3.52 -8.65
CA LYS A 72 13.08 -4.53 -9.20
C LYS A 72 12.05 -5.05 -8.18
N ALA A 73 12.19 -4.72 -6.91
CA ALA A 73 11.20 -5.05 -5.89
C ALA A 73 10.06 -4.06 -5.93
N ALA A 74 8.85 -4.51 -5.62
CA ALA A 74 7.70 -3.64 -5.41
C ALA A 74 6.98 -4.01 -4.13
N ASP A 75 6.31 -3.01 -3.58
CA ASP A 75 5.66 -3.07 -2.28
C ASP A 75 4.60 -4.20 -2.22
N ARG A 76 4.69 -5.05 -1.19
CA ARG A 76 3.83 -6.22 -0.92
C ARG A 76 3.60 -7.12 -2.14
N HIS A 77 4.64 -7.36 -2.94
CA HIS A 77 4.59 -8.33 -4.05
C HIS A 77 4.88 -9.76 -3.61
N TRP A 78 5.27 -9.99 -2.36
CA TRP A 78 5.35 -11.33 -1.77
C TRP A 78 4.42 -11.47 -0.58
N MET A 79 3.91 -12.67 -0.35
CA MET A 79 3.03 -12.98 0.76
C MET A 79 3.19 -14.45 1.18
N VAL A 80 3.10 -14.69 2.49
CA VAL A 80 2.98 -16.05 3.02
C VAL A 80 1.49 -16.43 3.01
N VAL A 81 1.18 -17.63 2.54
CA VAL A 81 -0.18 -18.19 2.51
C VAL A 81 -0.21 -19.58 3.11
N ARG A 82 -1.38 -20.02 3.57
CA ARG A 82 -1.64 -21.43 3.88
C ARG A 82 -1.87 -22.22 2.60
N SER A 83 -1.90 -23.54 2.69
CA SER A 83 -2.20 -24.44 1.57
C SER A 83 -3.55 -24.17 0.89
N ASN A 84 -4.51 -23.55 1.59
CA ASN A 84 -5.81 -23.15 1.03
C ASN A 84 -5.80 -21.76 0.36
N GLY A 85 -4.65 -21.07 0.31
CA GLY A 85 -4.50 -19.74 -0.29
C GLY A 85 -4.80 -18.57 0.64
N ASP A 86 -5.18 -18.82 1.90
CA ASP A 86 -5.42 -17.74 2.87
C ASP A 86 -4.10 -17.14 3.33
N PHE A 87 -4.03 -15.82 3.26
CA PHE A 87 -2.88 -15.04 3.72
C PHE A 87 -2.55 -15.24 5.21
N VAL A 88 -1.25 -15.30 5.48
CA VAL A 88 -0.65 -15.33 6.80
C VAL A 88 -0.09 -13.95 7.11
N THR A 89 -0.37 -13.44 8.31
CA THR A 89 0.00 -12.06 8.70
C THR A 89 0.55 -11.95 10.10
N GLN A 90 1.17 -10.79 10.36
CA GLN A 90 1.67 -10.39 11.67
C GLN A 90 0.58 -10.38 12.76
N ARG A 91 -0.70 -10.27 12.39
CA ARG A 91 -1.84 -10.39 13.33
C ARG A 91 -1.86 -11.76 13.99
N GLN A 92 -1.62 -12.80 13.18
CA GLN A 92 -1.62 -14.21 13.58
C GLN A 92 -0.25 -14.58 14.16
N PHE A 93 0.85 -14.16 13.52
CA PHE A 93 2.22 -14.52 13.90
C PHE A 93 3.08 -13.26 14.01
N SER A 94 3.14 -12.68 15.22
CA SER A 94 3.82 -11.40 15.44
C SER A 94 5.33 -11.45 15.16
N ARG A 95 5.94 -12.64 15.23
CA ARG A 95 7.34 -12.89 14.85
C ARG A 95 7.67 -12.50 13.41
N MET A 96 6.68 -12.37 12.50
CA MET A 96 6.92 -11.82 11.16
C MET A 96 7.53 -10.41 11.20
N ALA A 97 7.35 -9.65 12.29
CA ALA A 97 8.01 -8.35 12.49
C ALA A 97 9.54 -8.45 12.56
N LEU A 98 10.09 -9.63 12.87
CA LEU A 98 11.52 -9.86 12.98
C LEU A 98 12.16 -10.27 11.66
N ILE A 99 11.34 -10.50 10.62
CA ILE A 99 11.82 -10.85 9.29
C ILE A 99 12.25 -9.57 8.60
N GLN A 100 13.55 -9.42 8.44
CA GLN A 100 14.19 -8.32 7.73
C GLN A 100 14.22 -8.62 6.24
N THR A 101 14.15 -7.55 5.44
CA THR A 101 14.28 -7.64 3.99
C THR A 101 15.32 -6.65 3.50
N ALA A 102 16.07 -7.05 2.49
CA ALA A 102 17.01 -6.17 1.78
C ALA A 102 17.03 -6.51 0.29
N ILE A 103 17.55 -5.59 -0.52
CA ILE A 103 17.71 -5.79 -1.96
C ILE A 103 19.20 -5.82 -2.27
N GLU A 104 19.68 -6.94 -2.79
CA GLU A 104 21.07 -7.11 -3.22
C GLU A 104 21.11 -7.58 -4.67
N GLY A 105 21.58 -6.72 -5.57
CA GLY A 105 21.64 -7.03 -7.00
C GLY A 105 20.24 -7.34 -7.58
N ASN A 106 20.00 -8.62 -7.88
CA ASN A 106 18.73 -9.11 -8.44
C ASN A 106 17.95 -10.01 -7.47
N GLU A 107 18.31 -9.99 -6.19
CA GLU A 107 17.75 -10.84 -5.15
C GLU A 107 17.10 -10.00 -4.05
N LEU A 108 15.95 -10.48 -3.56
CA LEU A 108 15.38 -10.12 -2.29
C LEU A 108 16.04 -11.01 -1.23
N ILE A 109 16.74 -10.37 -0.31
CA ILE A 109 17.38 -11.00 0.84
C ILE A 109 16.35 -11.01 1.98
N VAL A 110 16.19 -12.17 2.61
CA VAL A 110 15.25 -12.39 3.71
C VAL A 110 16.02 -13.00 4.87
N ASP A 111 16.08 -12.26 5.97
CA ASP A 111 16.82 -12.64 7.18
C ASP A 111 15.91 -12.62 8.40
N ALA A 112 16.18 -13.52 9.33
CA ALA A 112 15.51 -13.55 10.63
C ALA A 112 16.39 -14.23 11.68
N PRO A 113 16.17 -13.98 12.99
CA PRO A 113 16.94 -14.62 14.05
C PRO A 113 16.94 -16.15 13.94
N ASP A 114 18.13 -16.74 14.11
CA ASP A 114 18.39 -18.18 14.10
C ASP A 114 18.04 -18.91 12.78
N MET A 115 17.93 -18.17 11.67
CA MET A 115 17.65 -18.71 10.35
C MET A 115 18.80 -18.43 9.37
N PRO A 116 19.09 -19.34 8.43
CA PRO A 116 19.96 -19.01 7.31
C PRO A 116 19.31 -17.93 6.44
N THR A 117 20.10 -17.11 5.77
CA THR A 117 19.60 -16.13 4.80
C THR A 117 18.88 -16.82 3.65
N LEU A 118 17.63 -16.42 3.38
CA LEU A 118 16.88 -16.84 2.20
C LEU A 118 17.03 -15.80 1.10
N LYS A 119 17.26 -16.27 -0.13
CA LYS A 119 17.41 -15.43 -1.33
C LYS A 119 16.28 -15.75 -2.30
N LEU A 120 15.51 -14.73 -2.68
CA LEU A 120 14.42 -14.86 -3.65
C LEU A 120 14.73 -14.00 -4.88
N PRO A 121 14.50 -14.48 -6.11
CA PRO A 121 14.67 -13.66 -7.30
C PRO A 121 13.69 -12.49 -7.31
N LEU A 122 14.13 -11.28 -7.68
CA LEU A 122 13.25 -10.10 -7.76
C LEU A 122 12.36 -10.05 -9.00
N ASN A 123 12.70 -10.84 -10.03
CA ASN A 123 11.96 -10.91 -11.29
C ASN A 123 11.99 -12.35 -11.81
N PRO A 124 11.38 -13.31 -11.09
CA PRO A 124 11.26 -14.67 -11.59
C PRO A 124 10.41 -14.68 -12.86
N ILE A 125 10.70 -15.62 -13.75
CA ILE A 125 9.84 -15.86 -14.92
C ILE A 125 8.52 -16.41 -14.42
N THR A 126 7.41 -15.83 -14.90
CA THR A 126 6.07 -16.29 -14.53
C THR A 126 5.87 -17.72 -15.00
N ASP A 127 5.69 -18.64 -14.06
CA ASP A 127 5.26 -20.01 -14.32
C ASP A 127 3.81 -20.20 -13.87
N ARG A 128 2.90 -20.21 -14.86
CA ARG A 128 1.46 -20.35 -14.60
C ARG A 128 1.06 -21.71 -14.02
N TRP A 129 1.89 -22.74 -14.15
CA TRP A 129 1.62 -24.06 -13.56
C TRP A 129 1.73 -24.04 -12.04
N HIS A 130 2.47 -23.08 -11.49
CA HIS A 130 2.66 -22.89 -10.06
C HIS A 130 1.90 -21.67 -9.52
N VAL A 131 0.90 -21.19 -10.26
CA VAL A 131 -0.01 -20.15 -9.77
C VAL A 131 -1.14 -20.79 -8.98
N MET A 132 -1.37 -20.28 -7.77
CA MET A 132 -2.46 -20.69 -6.90
C MET A 132 -3.43 -19.53 -6.63
N ILE A 133 -4.69 -19.88 -6.41
CA ILE A 133 -5.70 -18.92 -5.96
C ILE A 133 -5.38 -18.54 -4.51
N CYS A 134 -5.25 -17.25 -4.28
CA CYS A 134 -5.01 -16.67 -2.97
C CYS A 134 -6.20 -15.78 -2.56
N ARG A 135 -6.27 -15.49 -1.27
CA ARG A 135 -7.29 -14.60 -0.70
C ARG A 135 -6.65 -13.57 0.23
N VAL A 136 -6.96 -12.29 -0.02
CA VAL A 136 -6.64 -11.18 0.87
C VAL A 136 -7.96 -10.53 1.28
N TRP A 137 -8.33 -10.73 2.56
CA TRP A 137 -9.67 -10.42 3.06
C TRP A 137 -10.76 -11.19 2.28
N ASP A 138 -11.81 -10.53 1.83
CA ASP A 138 -12.87 -11.18 1.05
C ASP A 138 -12.59 -11.20 -0.46
N LEU A 139 -11.42 -10.71 -0.88
CA LEU A 139 -11.08 -10.57 -2.29
C LEU A 139 -10.10 -11.65 -2.75
N ARG A 140 -10.47 -12.29 -3.87
CA ARG A 140 -9.64 -13.24 -4.60
C ARG A 140 -8.49 -12.52 -5.32
N THR A 141 -7.33 -13.15 -5.34
CA THR A 141 -6.18 -12.79 -6.17
C THR A 141 -5.41 -14.06 -6.54
N GLU A 142 -4.32 -13.94 -7.27
CA GLU A 142 -3.42 -15.03 -7.61
C GLU A 142 -2.04 -14.81 -6.98
N GLY A 143 -1.30 -15.89 -6.80
CA GLY A 143 0.09 -15.84 -6.36
C GLY A 143 0.86 -17.00 -6.96
N MET A 144 2.03 -16.70 -7.54
CA MET A 144 2.95 -17.72 -8.05
C MET A 144 3.79 -18.26 -6.91
N ASP A 145 3.76 -19.57 -6.71
CA ASP A 145 4.52 -20.24 -5.66
C ASP A 145 6.04 -20.04 -5.83
N CYS A 146 6.72 -19.72 -4.73
CA CYS A 146 8.17 -19.43 -4.71
C CYS A 146 9.05 -20.67 -4.45
N GLY A 147 8.47 -21.87 -4.45
CA GLY A 147 9.19 -23.13 -4.29
C GLY A 147 9.34 -23.61 -2.84
N ASP A 148 9.85 -24.83 -2.70
CA ASP A 148 9.90 -25.55 -1.42
C ASP A 148 10.91 -24.98 -0.43
N ASP A 149 12.01 -24.38 -0.90
CA ASP A 149 12.99 -23.74 -0.02
C ASP A 149 12.38 -22.54 0.73
N ALA A 150 11.62 -21.71 0.01
CA ALA A 150 10.90 -20.59 0.61
C ALA A 150 9.82 -21.09 1.58
N ALA A 151 9.05 -22.09 1.18
CA ALA A 151 8.03 -22.70 2.03
C ALA A 151 8.63 -23.28 3.32
N TYR A 152 9.75 -24.01 3.22
CA TYR A 152 10.46 -24.59 4.37
C TYR A 152 11.00 -23.51 5.31
N TRP A 153 11.60 -22.46 4.77
CA TRP A 153 12.14 -21.35 5.56
C TRP A 153 11.05 -20.67 6.40
N PHE A 154 9.93 -20.30 5.77
CA PHE A 154 8.82 -19.64 6.47
C PHE A 154 8.11 -20.59 7.44
N SER A 155 7.95 -21.87 7.08
CA SER A 155 7.36 -22.88 7.98
C SER A 155 8.19 -23.03 9.25
N THR A 156 9.51 -23.09 9.10
CA THR A 156 10.46 -23.24 10.22
C THR A 156 10.44 -22.01 11.12
N PHE A 157 10.58 -20.81 10.56
CA PHE A 157 10.65 -19.59 11.36
C PHE A 157 9.34 -19.27 12.09
N LEU A 158 8.20 -19.48 11.42
CA LEU A 158 6.88 -19.22 12.01
C LEU A 158 6.40 -20.36 12.91
N LYS A 159 7.03 -21.53 12.85
CA LYS A 159 6.58 -22.77 13.51
C LYS A 159 5.16 -23.16 13.07
N VAL A 160 4.92 -23.07 11.77
CA VAL A 160 3.62 -23.38 11.15
C VAL A 160 3.88 -24.28 9.95
N GLU A 161 3.29 -25.47 9.96
CA GLU A 161 3.39 -26.38 8.83
C GLU A 161 2.47 -25.96 7.68
N GLY A 162 2.87 -26.31 6.45
CA GLY A 162 2.03 -26.16 5.26
C GLY A 162 1.81 -24.73 4.79
N VAL A 163 2.69 -23.80 5.16
CA VAL A 163 2.70 -22.46 4.54
C VAL A 163 3.48 -22.47 3.23
N ARG A 164 3.07 -21.61 2.30
CA ARG A 164 3.76 -21.33 1.04
C ARG A 164 4.11 -19.86 0.99
N MET A 165 5.15 -19.52 0.24
CA MET A 165 5.47 -18.14 -0.13
C MET A 165 5.02 -17.95 -1.57
N VAL A 166 4.27 -16.89 -1.83
CA VAL A 166 3.78 -16.56 -3.18
C VAL A 166 4.26 -15.18 -3.62
N TYR A 167 4.46 -15.04 -4.93
CA TYR A 167 4.87 -13.82 -5.61
C TYR A 167 3.75 -13.31 -6.53
N SER A 168 3.53 -11.99 -6.51
CA SER A 168 2.63 -11.29 -7.41
C SER A 168 3.36 -11.01 -8.71
N ALA A 169 3.36 -11.99 -9.63
CA ALA A 169 4.00 -11.86 -10.92
C ALA A 169 3.26 -10.84 -11.82
N PRO A 170 3.92 -10.19 -12.80
CA PRO A 170 3.29 -9.18 -13.65
C PRO A 170 2.10 -9.67 -14.48
N ASP A 171 2.09 -10.96 -14.84
CA ASP A 171 1.11 -11.52 -15.76
C ASP A 171 -0.04 -12.27 -15.06
N ILE A 172 -0.21 -12.13 -13.75
CA ILE A 172 -1.27 -12.84 -13.00
C ILE A 172 -2.36 -11.88 -12.51
N ASP A 173 -3.49 -12.43 -12.07
CA ASP A 173 -4.61 -11.62 -11.64
C ASP A 173 -4.32 -10.86 -10.32
N HIS A 174 -4.20 -9.54 -10.43
CA HIS A 174 -4.14 -8.63 -9.29
C HIS A 174 -5.52 -8.29 -8.75
N ARG A 175 -5.55 -7.84 -7.49
CA ARG A 175 -6.79 -7.57 -6.77
C ARG A 175 -7.41 -6.26 -7.24
N ASP A 176 -8.66 -6.33 -7.69
CA ASP A 176 -9.46 -5.19 -8.13
C ASP A 176 -9.96 -4.38 -6.93
N LEU A 177 -9.45 -3.16 -6.77
CA LEU A 177 -9.78 -2.33 -5.62
C LEU A 177 -11.19 -1.75 -5.68
N THR A 178 -11.88 -1.77 -6.82
CA THR A 178 -13.30 -1.34 -6.89
C THR A 178 -14.24 -2.24 -6.08
N LYS A 179 -13.75 -3.41 -5.66
CA LYS A 179 -14.49 -4.39 -4.86
C LYS A 179 -14.23 -4.29 -3.36
N VAL A 180 -13.38 -3.35 -2.92
CA VAL A 180 -13.14 -3.15 -1.48
C VAL A 180 -14.39 -2.58 -0.79
N PRO A 181 -14.62 -2.90 0.50
CA PRO A 181 -15.76 -2.37 1.24
C PRO A 181 -15.78 -0.84 1.33
N LYS A 182 -16.99 -0.30 1.50
CA LYS A 182 -17.23 1.12 1.81
C LYS A 182 -16.82 1.42 3.27
N PRO A 183 -16.43 2.67 3.58
CA PRO A 183 -16.50 3.86 2.74
C PRO A 183 -15.38 4.00 1.70
N MET A 184 -14.22 3.37 1.90
CA MET A 184 -13.08 3.46 0.98
C MET A 184 -13.40 3.11 -0.48
N GLY A 185 -14.19 2.07 -0.74
CA GLY A 185 -14.58 1.68 -2.10
C GLY A 185 -15.36 2.75 -2.87
N ASN A 186 -15.85 3.82 -2.21
CA ASN A 186 -16.47 4.96 -2.91
C ASN A 186 -15.45 5.81 -3.69
N PHE A 187 -14.16 5.70 -3.39
CA PHE A 187 -13.10 6.54 -3.97
C PHE A 187 -12.21 5.79 -4.98
N THR A 188 -12.41 4.48 -5.13
CA THR A 188 -11.70 3.63 -6.09
C THR A 188 -12.36 3.68 -7.47
N VAL A 189 -11.57 3.56 -8.53
CA VAL A 189 -12.04 3.55 -9.92
C VAL A 189 -11.52 2.33 -10.69
N PRO A 190 -12.13 1.94 -11.83
CA PRO A 190 -11.63 0.83 -12.64
C PRO A 190 -10.16 1.02 -13.01
N GLY A 191 -9.35 -0.03 -12.77
CA GLY A 191 -7.90 -0.01 -12.95
C GLY A 191 -7.11 0.26 -11.67
N ASP A 192 -7.76 0.65 -10.58
CA ASP A 192 -7.12 0.63 -9.26
C ASP A 192 -6.88 -0.82 -8.82
N GLN A 193 -5.61 -1.14 -8.60
CA GLN A 193 -5.18 -2.50 -8.28
C GLN A 193 -4.26 -2.51 -7.05
N ALA A 194 -4.20 -3.68 -6.41
CA ALA A 194 -3.18 -3.97 -5.43
C ALA A 194 -2.66 -5.40 -5.64
N ALA A 195 -1.38 -5.59 -5.33
CA ALA A 195 -0.82 -6.91 -5.08
C ALA A 195 -1.35 -7.43 -3.72
N PHE A 196 -0.46 -7.67 -2.75
CA PHE A 196 -0.87 -8.24 -1.45
C PHE A 196 -1.00 -7.20 -0.33
N SER A 197 -1.06 -5.90 -0.62
CA SER A 197 -1.39 -4.88 0.38
C SER A 197 -2.82 -5.06 0.91
N ASP A 198 -3.13 -4.53 2.10
CA ASP A 198 -4.44 -4.73 2.73
C ASP A 198 -5.57 -4.07 1.91
N PHE A 199 -5.43 -2.78 1.62
CA PHE A 199 -6.55 -1.97 1.12
C PHE A 199 -6.20 -1.12 -0.11
N SER A 200 -4.96 -0.68 -0.26
CA SER A 200 -4.54 0.21 -1.34
C SER A 200 -3.05 0.07 -1.66
N ALA A 201 -2.60 0.65 -2.77
CA ALA A 201 -1.21 0.57 -3.22
C ALA A 201 -0.23 1.40 -2.37
N TYR A 202 -0.72 2.44 -1.69
CA TYR A 202 0.08 3.34 -0.87
C TYR A 202 -0.59 3.63 0.46
N PHE A 203 0.24 3.82 1.48
CA PHE A 203 -0.19 4.36 2.76
C PHE A 203 0.61 5.62 3.10
N VAL A 204 -0.08 6.74 3.33
CA VAL A 204 0.51 8.05 3.59
C VAL A 204 0.25 8.45 5.04
N LEU A 205 1.24 9.03 5.70
CA LEU A 205 1.13 9.48 7.09
C LEU A 205 2.06 10.68 7.33
N THR A 206 1.68 11.59 8.22
CA THR A 206 2.51 12.75 8.55
C THR A 206 3.28 12.54 9.86
N GLU A 207 4.45 13.17 9.97
CA GLU A 207 5.21 13.22 11.22
C GLU A 207 4.43 13.96 12.31
N GLU A 208 3.67 14.98 11.95
CA GLU A 208 2.84 15.77 12.86
C GLU A 208 1.72 14.91 13.48
N SER A 209 1.07 14.05 12.70
CA SER A 209 0.11 13.06 13.22
C SER A 209 0.77 12.09 14.21
N LEU A 210 1.97 11.61 13.91
CA LEU A 210 2.72 10.74 14.83
C LEU A 210 3.12 11.48 16.12
N ALA A 211 3.54 12.74 16.01
CA ALA A 211 3.87 13.57 17.17
C ALA A 211 2.65 13.74 18.09
N ALA A 212 1.49 14.10 17.54
CA ALA A 212 0.25 14.25 18.30
C ALA A 212 -0.19 12.94 18.98
N LEU A 213 -0.03 11.79 18.33
CA LEU A 213 -0.25 10.49 18.98
C LEU A 213 0.72 10.26 20.14
N ASN A 214 2.01 10.52 19.92
CA ASN A 214 3.06 10.31 20.91
C ASN A 214 2.96 11.22 22.13
N GLU A 215 2.31 12.38 22.04
CA GLU A 215 1.99 13.22 23.20
C GLU A 215 1.01 12.55 24.18
N ASN A 216 0.23 11.57 23.70
CA ASN A 216 -0.77 10.86 24.48
C ASN A 216 -0.31 9.45 24.88
N LEU A 217 0.99 9.15 24.74
CA LEU A 217 1.58 7.85 25.06
C LEU A 217 2.66 7.99 26.13
N ALA A 218 2.66 7.07 27.11
CA ALA A 218 3.72 6.98 28.10
C ALA A 218 5.06 6.55 27.48
N GLU A 219 5.00 5.60 26.54
CA GLU A 219 6.13 5.16 25.73
C GLU A 219 5.86 5.54 24.27
N LYS A 220 6.75 6.35 23.69
CA LYS A 220 6.60 6.82 22.32
C LYS A 220 6.80 5.68 21.33
N VAL A 221 5.99 5.69 20.28
CA VAL A 221 6.10 4.75 19.17
C VAL A 221 6.71 5.41 17.94
N THR A 222 7.31 4.59 17.09
CA THR A 222 7.91 5.01 15.82
C THR A 222 6.95 4.85 14.65
N MET A 223 7.26 5.54 13.55
CA MET A 223 6.50 5.50 12.30
C MET A 223 6.37 4.07 11.72
N GLU A 224 7.39 3.24 11.93
CA GLU A 224 7.44 1.85 11.46
C GLU A 224 6.24 1.00 11.92
N ARG A 225 5.68 1.28 13.11
CA ARG A 225 4.49 0.56 13.61
C ARG A 225 3.25 0.76 12.74
N PHE A 226 3.18 1.87 12.02
CA PHE A 226 2.04 2.21 11.16
C PHE A 226 2.24 1.80 9.70
N ARG A 227 3.47 1.46 9.34
CA ARG A 227 3.88 0.90 8.05
C ARG A 227 3.54 1.77 6.82
N PRO A 228 3.67 3.12 6.87
CA PRO A 228 3.43 3.98 5.72
C PRO A 228 4.47 3.75 4.63
N ASN A 229 4.07 3.95 3.38
CA ASN A 229 4.98 3.97 2.25
C ASN A 229 5.62 5.33 2.06
N ILE A 230 4.87 6.39 2.35
CA ILE A 230 5.31 7.77 2.17
C ILE A 230 5.01 8.51 3.47
N VAL A 231 6.06 9.07 4.06
CA VAL A 231 5.96 9.92 5.24
C VAL A 231 6.21 11.35 4.82
N ILE A 232 5.37 12.26 5.31
CA ILE A 232 5.44 13.68 5.00
C ILE A 232 5.71 14.46 6.28
N THR A 233 6.61 15.44 6.20
CA THR A 233 6.91 16.39 7.26
C THR A 233 6.60 17.81 6.82
N GLY A 234 6.40 18.71 7.78
CA GLY A 234 6.05 20.10 7.55
C GLY A 234 4.56 20.32 7.28
N SER A 235 3.71 19.37 7.67
CA SER A 235 2.25 19.52 7.60
C SER A 235 1.80 20.67 8.52
N PRO A 236 0.87 21.55 8.08
CA PRO A 236 0.43 22.69 8.91
C PRO A 236 -0.12 22.28 10.28
N ALA A 237 -0.86 21.18 10.34
CA ALA A 237 -1.34 20.58 11.57
C ALA A 237 -1.32 19.04 11.53
N ALA A 238 -1.40 18.44 12.71
CA ALA A 238 -1.60 17.01 12.86
C ALA A 238 -2.93 16.58 12.22
N PHE A 239 -2.90 15.45 11.53
CA PHE A 239 -4.03 14.82 10.85
C PHE A 239 -4.55 15.56 9.61
N ASP A 240 -3.87 16.60 9.13
CA ASP A 240 -4.26 17.31 7.89
C ASP A 240 -4.34 16.35 6.69
N GLU A 241 -3.58 15.25 6.70
CA GLU A 241 -3.63 14.24 5.64
C GLU A 241 -5.02 13.65 5.41
N ASP A 242 -5.88 13.66 6.42
CA ASP A 242 -7.26 13.16 6.35
C ASP A 242 -8.08 13.89 5.28
N ASP A 243 -7.80 15.19 5.09
CA ASP A 243 -8.56 16.11 4.24
C ASP A 243 -7.92 16.32 2.86
N TRP A 244 -6.79 15.67 2.58
CA TRP A 244 -6.19 15.68 1.25
C TRP A 244 -6.99 14.77 0.31
N GLY A 245 -7.37 15.28 -0.86
CA GLY A 245 -8.06 14.53 -1.92
C GLY A 245 -7.12 14.01 -2.99
N GLU A 246 -6.18 14.83 -3.42
CA GLU A 246 -5.08 14.45 -4.32
C GLU A 246 -3.77 15.03 -3.79
N VAL A 247 -2.69 14.26 -3.90
CA VAL A 247 -1.35 14.68 -3.51
C VAL A 247 -0.43 14.58 -4.71
N GLU A 248 0.26 15.66 -5.04
CA GLU A 248 1.32 15.71 -6.05
C GLU A 248 2.69 15.82 -5.37
N ILE A 249 3.64 15.01 -5.83
CA ILE A 249 5.02 14.97 -5.31
C ILE A 249 5.96 15.40 -6.44
N GLU A 250 6.62 16.55 -6.26
CA GLU A 250 7.62 17.15 -7.16
C GLU A 250 7.23 17.13 -8.65
N GLU A 251 5.96 17.42 -8.97
CA GLU A 251 5.39 17.34 -10.33
C GLU A 251 5.54 15.97 -11.04
N SER A 252 6.01 14.94 -10.33
CA SER A 252 6.37 13.63 -10.89
C SER A 252 5.26 12.61 -10.69
N ALA A 253 4.82 12.42 -9.44
CA ALA A 253 3.78 11.46 -9.09
C ALA A 253 2.53 12.17 -8.58
N ILE A 254 1.35 11.66 -8.93
CA ILE A 254 0.08 12.10 -8.35
C ILE A 254 -0.60 10.90 -7.69
N LEU A 255 -0.90 11.04 -6.41
CA LEU A 255 -1.65 10.10 -5.61
C LEU A 255 -3.09 10.59 -5.45
N ARG A 256 -4.06 9.69 -5.64
CA ARG A 256 -5.44 9.91 -5.22
C ARG A 256 -5.58 9.37 -3.80
N MET A 257 -5.93 10.24 -2.87
CA MET A 257 -6.17 9.90 -1.48
C MET A 257 -7.57 9.27 -1.40
N LEU A 258 -7.63 8.02 -0.95
CA LEU A 258 -8.87 7.26 -0.89
C LEU A 258 -9.59 7.55 0.42
N ASP A 259 -9.10 6.98 1.50
CA ASP A 259 -9.79 6.99 2.77
C ASP A 259 -8.84 6.77 3.95
N ARG A 260 -9.24 7.22 5.13
CA ARG A 260 -8.45 7.11 6.36
C ARG A 260 -8.18 5.64 6.68
N GLY A 261 -6.97 5.35 7.15
CA GLY A 261 -6.50 4.01 7.44
C GLY A 261 -6.98 3.49 8.77
N SER A 262 -7.84 2.48 8.76
CA SER A 262 -8.21 1.76 9.99
C SER A 262 -7.00 1.05 10.58
N ARG A 263 -6.81 1.20 11.90
CA ARG A 263 -5.69 0.59 12.61
C ARG A 263 -6.15 -0.66 13.35
N CYS A 264 -5.23 -1.62 13.43
CA CYS A 264 -5.47 -2.93 14.03
C CYS A 264 -4.31 -3.34 14.93
N VAL A 265 -4.41 -4.50 15.55
CA VAL A 265 -3.43 -5.07 16.50
C VAL A 265 -1.98 -5.08 15.99
N ILE A 266 -1.73 -5.03 14.68
CA ILE A 266 -0.35 -4.92 14.15
C ILE A 266 0.39 -3.72 14.75
N THR A 267 -0.30 -2.60 14.96
CA THR A 267 0.36 -1.40 15.52
C THR A 267 0.86 -1.62 16.95
N THR A 268 0.37 -2.63 17.67
CA THR A 268 0.81 -2.94 19.03
C THR A 268 2.06 -3.80 19.09
N ILE A 269 2.50 -4.33 17.95
CA ILE A 269 3.67 -5.21 17.88
C ILE A 269 4.94 -4.36 17.81
N ASN A 270 5.87 -4.59 18.73
CA ASN A 270 7.19 -3.98 18.69
C ASN A 270 7.98 -4.57 17.49
N PRO A 271 8.46 -3.74 16.55
CA PRO A 271 9.16 -4.22 15.35
C PRO A 271 10.51 -4.86 15.64
N ASP A 272 11.13 -4.57 16.79
CA ASP A 272 12.46 -5.07 17.15
C ASP A 272 12.39 -6.38 17.94
N THR A 273 11.33 -6.59 18.73
CA THR A 273 11.16 -7.80 19.56
C THR A 273 10.10 -8.76 19.03
N GLY A 274 9.18 -8.29 18.18
CA GLY A 274 8.03 -9.07 17.71
C GLY A 274 6.98 -9.32 18.80
N GLU A 275 7.10 -8.68 19.96
CA GLU A 275 6.18 -8.81 21.09
C GLU A 275 5.02 -7.82 20.98
N LYS A 276 3.82 -8.26 21.38
CA LYS A 276 2.65 -7.39 21.48
C LYS A 276 2.73 -6.57 22.76
N ASP A 277 2.42 -5.29 22.67
CA ASP A 277 2.26 -4.45 23.85
C ASP A 277 1.17 -5.02 24.78
N PRO A 278 1.45 -5.22 26.09
CA PRO A 278 0.52 -5.85 27.01
C PRO A 278 -0.74 -5.02 27.26
N ASN A 279 -0.67 -3.70 27.05
CA ASN A 279 -1.78 -2.77 27.19
C ASN A 279 -2.39 -2.39 25.83
N SER A 280 -2.02 -3.12 24.77
CA SER A 280 -2.46 -2.85 23.40
C SER A 280 -2.14 -1.42 22.92
N GLN A 281 -1.04 -0.82 23.38
CA GLN A 281 -0.57 0.47 22.88
C GLN A 281 0.16 0.33 21.54
N PRO A 282 0.00 1.29 20.61
CA PRO A 282 -0.72 2.56 20.72
C PRO A 282 -2.20 2.47 20.32
N LEU A 283 -2.75 1.27 20.10
CA LEU A 283 -4.09 1.09 19.55
C LEU A 283 -5.19 1.57 20.51
N GLU A 284 -5.03 1.39 21.82
CA GLU A 284 -6.00 1.91 22.81
C GLU A 284 -6.01 3.44 22.86
N THR A 285 -4.85 4.09 22.85
CA THR A 285 -4.79 5.56 22.75
C THR A 285 -5.44 6.05 21.45
N LEU A 286 -5.18 5.38 20.32
CA LEU A 286 -5.85 5.70 19.07
C LEU A 286 -7.37 5.53 19.15
N LYS A 287 -7.89 4.50 19.83
CA LYS A 287 -9.33 4.32 20.04
C LYS A 287 -9.96 5.49 20.80
N ALA A 288 -9.24 6.03 21.79
CA ALA A 288 -9.71 7.19 22.55
C ALA A 288 -9.71 8.49 21.73
N MET A 289 -8.77 8.64 20.80
CA MET A 289 -8.56 9.91 20.06
C MET A 289 -9.20 9.95 18.67
N ARG A 290 -9.32 8.80 18.01
CA ARG A 290 -9.52 8.71 16.54
C ARG A 290 -10.53 7.65 16.12
N CYS A 291 -11.51 7.34 16.97
CA CYS A 291 -12.67 6.55 16.57
C CYS A 291 -13.77 7.44 15.98
N PHE A 292 -14.34 7.00 14.87
CA PHE A 292 -15.41 7.71 14.16
C PHE A 292 -16.58 6.74 13.95
N PRO A 293 -17.84 7.16 14.22
CA PRO A 293 -19.00 6.26 14.17
C PRO A 293 -19.17 5.51 12.85
N GLU A 294 -18.80 6.12 11.72
CA GLU A 294 -18.93 5.51 10.40
C GLU A 294 -17.99 4.31 10.18
N TYR A 295 -16.98 4.15 11.04
CA TYR A 295 -15.94 3.10 10.97
C TYR A 295 -16.02 2.12 12.15
N GLY A 296 -17.10 2.20 12.94
CA GLY A 296 -17.29 1.36 14.12
C GLY A 296 -16.23 1.60 15.19
N SER A 297 -15.65 0.53 15.72
CA SER A 297 -14.67 0.59 16.82
C SER A 297 -13.21 0.67 16.36
N SER A 298 -12.97 0.73 15.04
CA SER A 298 -11.61 0.81 14.51
C SER A 298 -11.15 2.27 14.48
N PRO A 299 -10.06 2.64 15.18
CA PRO A 299 -9.54 3.98 15.08
C PRO A 299 -8.84 4.19 13.75
N LEU A 300 -8.78 5.45 13.31
CA LEU A 300 -8.20 5.87 12.04
C LEU A 300 -6.88 6.62 12.27
N PHE A 301 -5.87 6.34 11.45
CA PHE A 301 -4.59 7.04 11.54
C PHE A 301 -3.77 6.85 10.25
N GLY A 302 -3.48 7.93 9.53
CA GLY A 302 -2.92 7.92 8.17
C GLY A 302 -3.98 7.63 7.10
N VAL A 303 -3.60 7.65 5.83
CA VAL A 303 -4.53 7.60 4.69
C VAL A 303 -4.09 6.61 3.62
N ASN A 304 -5.03 5.78 3.18
CA ASN A 304 -4.88 4.90 2.03
C ASN A 304 -4.89 5.72 0.75
N ALA A 305 -4.00 5.41 -0.18
CA ALA A 305 -3.91 6.09 -1.47
C ALA A 305 -3.63 5.12 -2.62
N THR A 306 -4.03 5.53 -3.81
CA THR A 306 -3.67 4.92 -5.09
C THR A 306 -2.89 5.94 -5.92
N VAL A 307 -2.30 5.51 -7.03
CA VAL A 307 -1.59 6.42 -7.94
C VAL A 307 -2.44 6.73 -9.17
N GLU A 308 -2.59 8.01 -9.45
CA GLU A 308 -3.22 8.50 -10.68
C GLU A 308 -2.17 8.75 -11.77
N THR A 309 -0.95 9.11 -11.38
CA THR A 309 0.18 9.30 -12.30
C THR A 309 1.43 8.72 -11.70
N GLU A 310 1.94 7.69 -12.35
CA GLU A 310 3.20 7.05 -12.00
C GLU A 310 4.36 8.03 -12.20
N GLY A 311 5.31 8.00 -11.27
CA GLY A 311 6.38 8.97 -11.22
C GLY A 311 7.45 8.59 -10.23
N LYS A 312 8.64 9.16 -10.41
CA LYS A 312 9.77 8.93 -9.52
C LYS A 312 9.67 9.92 -8.36
N VAL A 313 9.79 9.41 -7.14
CA VAL A 313 9.76 10.22 -5.92
C VAL A 313 11.00 9.99 -5.10
N ARG A 314 11.40 10.99 -4.33
CA ARG A 314 12.57 10.99 -3.46
C ARG A 314 12.26 11.59 -2.11
N VAL A 315 13.05 11.21 -1.12
CA VAL A 315 13.12 11.96 0.14
C VAL A 315 13.62 13.38 -0.16
N GLY A 316 12.95 14.38 0.41
CA GLY A 316 13.20 15.80 0.15
C GLY A 316 12.32 16.43 -0.92
N ASP A 317 11.53 15.64 -1.66
CA ASP A 317 10.61 16.15 -2.68
C ASP A 317 9.47 16.97 -2.05
N ALA A 318 9.11 18.08 -2.68
CA ALA A 318 8.02 18.93 -2.20
C ALA A 318 6.66 18.26 -2.44
N VAL A 319 5.77 18.41 -1.47
CA VAL A 319 4.43 17.80 -1.52
C VAL A 319 3.38 18.89 -1.58
N TYR A 320 2.48 18.76 -2.56
CA TYR A 320 1.36 19.64 -2.79
C TYR A 320 0.05 18.86 -2.71
N ALA A 321 -0.98 19.41 -2.06
CA ALA A 321 -2.27 18.74 -1.96
C ALA A 321 -3.41 19.62 -2.49
N PHE A 322 -4.38 18.94 -3.10
CA PHE A 322 -5.72 19.47 -3.31
C PHE A 322 -6.62 18.96 -2.19
N MET A 323 -7.24 19.89 -1.44
CA MET A 323 -8.12 19.56 -0.31
C MET A 323 -9.50 19.05 -0.79
N LYS A 324 -10.12 18.17 0.01
CA LYS A 324 -11.48 17.64 -0.23
C LYS A 324 -12.58 18.67 -0.06
#